data_AF-A0A2K3MCV6-F1
#
_entry.id   AF-A0A2K3MCV6-F1
#
_cell.length_a   1.000
_cell.length_b   1.000
_cell.length_c   1.000
_cell.angle_alpha   90.00
_cell.angle_beta   90.00
_cell.angle_gamma   90.00
#
_symmetry.space_group_name_H-M   'P 1'
#
loop_
_entity.id
_entity.type
_entity.pdbx_description
1 polymer ?
#
loop_
_entity_poly.entity_id
_entity_poly.type
_entity_poly.pdbx_seq_one_letter_code
_entity_poly.pdbx_strand_id
1 'polypeptide(L)'
;MTWFVTRPHVIFGFSPYSMMNLIGTLCVYAAICKHEGLPLKFPGSKATWECYSPASDSNLIVDQHIWGAVNPTVKNQAFNCSNGDVYKWKHLWKVLADKFGIEDYEFDEEGPELRLTEMMKDKGGVWEEIVKENGLLHTKLEEVGDWWFADFMLRVEGVLDSMNKAKEHGFLGFRNSKNSFINWIDKTKAYKIVP
;
A
#
# COMPACT_ATOMS: atom_id res chain seq x y z
N MET A 1 -2.11 -33.39 12.10
CA MET A 1 -1.98 -32.22 11.20
C MET A 1 -2.77 -31.07 11.80
N THR A 2 -2.17 -29.88 11.94
CA THR A 2 -2.82 -28.67 12.50
C THR A 2 -2.87 -27.57 11.46
N TRP A 3 -3.78 -26.61 11.59
CA TRP A 3 -3.88 -25.45 10.69
C TRP A 3 -3.77 -24.12 11.44
N PHE A 4 -3.50 -23.04 10.71
CA PHE A 4 -3.49 -21.66 11.22
C PHE A 4 -3.92 -20.73 10.09
N VAL A 5 -4.86 -19.83 10.34
CA VAL A 5 -5.37 -18.89 9.32
C VAL A 5 -5.06 -17.46 9.74
N THR A 6 -4.38 -16.73 8.85
CA THR A 6 -4.11 -15.30 8.97
C THR A 6 -5.05 -14.54 8.05
N ARG A 7 -5.72 -13.50 8.55
CA ARG A 7 -6.61 -12.62 7.78
C ARG A 7 -6.05 -11.20 7.81
N PRO A 8 -5.15 -10.84 6.87
CA PRO A 8 -4.61 -9.50 6.82
C PRO A 8 -5.62 -8.51 6.26
N HIS A 9 -5.48 -7.25 6.65
CA HIS A 9 -6.01 -6.09 5.92
C HIS A 9 -5.16 -5.81 4.67
N VAL A 10 -5.36 -4.64 4.03
CA VAL A 10 -4.50 -4.19 2.93
C VAL A 10 -3.02 -4.30 3.31
N ILE A 11 -2.26 -4.96 2.44
CA ILE A 11 -0.86 -5.28 2.73
C ILE A 11 0.03 -4.10 2.34
N PHE A 12 0.82 -3.62 3.30
CA PHE A 12 1.96 -2.76 3.02
C PHE A 12 3.19 -3.67 2.87
N GLY A 13 3.74 -3.73 1.68
CA GLY A 13 4.79 -4.68 1.34
C GLY A 13 5.54 -4.31 0.08
N PHE A 14 6.46 -5.18 -0.31
CA PHE A 14 7.22 -5.08 -1.54
C PHE A 14 7.24 -6.43 -2.24
N SER A 15 6.67 -6.48 -3.44
CA SER A 15 6.88 -7.53 -4.43
C SER A 15 6.49 -6.96 -5.80
N PRO A 16 7.41 -6.89 -6.77
CA PRO A 16 7.09 -6.43 -8.12
C PRO A 16 6.27 -7.45 -8.93
N TYR A 17 6.00 -8.64 -8.36
CA TYR A 17 5.23 -9.71 -8.98
C TYR A 17 3.85 -9.93 -8.33
N SER A 18 3.52 -9.11 -7.32
CA SER A 18 2.22 -9.22 -6.65
C SER A 18 1.14 -8.61 -7.54
N MET A 19 -0.02 -9.28 -7.63
CA MET A 19 -1.20 -8.79 -8.36
C MET A 19 -2.06 -7.81 -7.54
N MET A 20 -1.62 -7.47 -6.32
CA MET A 20 -2.34 -6.61 -5.37
C MET A 20 -1.35 -5.83 -4.50
N ASN A 21 -0.43 -5.08 -5.12
CA ASN A 21 0.57 -4.27 -4.44
C ASN A 21 0.20 -2.78 -4.44
N LEU A 22 -0.50 -2.35 -3.39
CA LEU A 22 -0.92 -0.95 -3.25
C LEU A 22 0.27 0.02 -3.15
N ILE A 23 1.33 -0.33 -2.41
CA ILE A 23 2.49 0.55 -2.23
C ILE A 23 3.21 0.76 -3.56
N GLY A 24 3.50 -0.32 -4.28
CA GLY A 24 4.14 -0.26 -5.60
C GLY A 24 3.32 0.58 -6.58
N THR A 25 2.02 0.28 -6.67
CA THR A 25 1.08 1.01 -7.55
C THR A 25 1.06 2.50 -7.28
N LEU A 26 0.98 2.92 -6.00
CA LEU A 26 1.01 4.33 -5.63
C LEU A 26 2.37 4.99 -5.90
N CYS A 27 3.47 4.26 -5.73
CA CYS A 27 4.81 4.76 -6.06
C CYS A 27 4.97 4.99 -7.57
N VAL A 28 4.46 4.09 -8.41
CA VAL A 28 4.50 4.24 -9.88
C VAL A 28 3.65 5.44 -10.30
N TYR A 29 2.44 5.58 -9.75
CA TYR A 29 1.61 6.77 -9.99
C TYR A 29 2.34 8.07 -9.59
N ALA A 30 2.95 8.11 -8.40
CA ALA A 30 3.72 9.27 -7.97
C ALA A 30 4.94 9.55 -8.87
N ALA A 31 5.64 8.52 -9.34
CA ALA A 31 6.75 8.68 -10.27
C ALA A 31 6.29 9.29 -11.61
N ILE A 32 5.14 8.84 -12.15
CA ILE A 32 4.56 9.40 -13.37
C ILE A 32 4.15 10.86 -13.16
N CYS A 33 3.43 11.19 -12.07
CA CYS A 33 3.09 12.57 -11.73
C CYS A 33 4.34 13.45 -11.65
N LYS A 34 5.40 12.98 -10.98
CA LYS A 34 6.66 13.71 -10.85
C LYS A 34 7.34 13.95 -12.20
N HIS A 35 7.38 12.93 -13.06
CA HIS A 35 8.00 13.01 -14.38
C HIS A 35 7.27 14.00 -15.29
N GLU A 36 5.94 14.00 -15.26
CA GLU A 36 5.10 14.89 -16.09
C GLU A 36 4.89 16.29 -15.49
N GLY A 37 5.40 16.55 -14.28
CA GLY A 37 5.19 17.81 -13.57
C GLY A 37 3.73 18.05 -13.16
N LEU A 38 2.97 16.97 -12.95
CA LEU A 38 1.56 17.00 -12.57
C LEU A 38 1.37 16.92 -11.04
N PRO A 39 0.27 17.47 -10.51
CA PRO A 39 -0.08 17.30 -9.10
C PRO A 39 -0.37 15.83 -8.76
N LEU A 40 -0.06 15.43 -7.53
CA LEU A 40 -0.40 14.12 -7.00
C LEU A 40 -1.84 14.14 -6.45
N LYS A 41 -2.83 14.12 -7.36
CA LYS A 41 -4.25 14.11 -6.97
C LYS A 41 -4.64 12.78 -6.33
N PHE A 42 -5.37 12.81 -5.23
CA PHE A 42 -5.91 11.61 -4.57
C PHE A 42 -7.09 11.01 -5.36
N PRO A 43 -6.99 9.79 -5.91
CA PRO A 43 -8.00 9.21 -6.78
C PRO A 43 -9.07 8.40 -6.03
N GLY A 44 -9.34 8.76 -4.77
CA GLY A 44 -10.31 8.09 -3.90
C GLY A 44 -11.58 8.92 -3.66
N SER A 45 -12.31 8.58 -2.60
CA SER A 45 -13.48 9.34 -2.16
C SER A 45 -13.16 10.25 -0.98
N LYS A 46 -13.99 11.28 -0.74
CA LYS A 46 -13.87 12.13 0.46
C LYS A 46 -13.91 11.31 1.75
N ALA A 47 -14.74 10.26 1.76
CA ALA A 47 -14.89 9.41 2.92
C ALA A 47 -13.61 8.63 3.22
N THR A 48 -12.94 8.03 2.22
CA THR A 48 -11.65 7.34 2.45
C THR A 48 -10.51 8.30 2.75
N TRP A 49 -10.54 9.52 2.20
CA TRP A 49 -9.60 10.58 2.53
C TRP A 49 -9.64 10.95 4.03
N GLU A 50 -10.84 11.00 4.61
CA GLU A 50 -11.08 11.43 5.99
C GLU A 50 -11.21 10.32 7.02
N CYS A 51 -11.57 9.09 6.62
CA CYS A 51 -11.81 7.99 7.56
C CYS A 51 -10.51 7.42 8.14
N TYR A 52 -10.66 6.62 9.20
CA TYR A 52 -9.59 5.79 9.71
C TYR A 52 -9.49 4.49 8.92
N SER A 53 -8.28 4.13 8.52
CA SER A 53 -7.95 2.91 7.79
C SER A 53 -6.90 2.10 8.54
N PRO A 54 -6.98 0.76 8.53
CA PRO A 54 -5.93 -0.12 9.01
C PRO A 54 -5.02 -0.56 7.85
N ALA A 55 -3.82 -1.04 8.17
CA ALA A 55 -2.95 -1.71 7.21
C ALA A 55 -2.28 -2.92 7.87
N SER A 56 -1.68 -3.77 7.04
CA SER A 56 -0.95 -4.96 7.46
C SER A 56 0.43 -4.97 6.83
N ASP A 57 1.45 -4.70 7.63
CA ASP A 57 2.84 -4.79 7.19
C ASP A 57 3.19 -6.24 6.85
N SER A 58 3.80 -6.47 5.69
CA SER A 58 4.09 -7.83 5.22
C SER A 58 5.08 -8.57 6.14
N ASN A 59 6.01 -7.88 6.80
CA ASN A 59 6.89 -8.51 7.78
C ASN A 59 6.12 -8.87 9.06
N LEU A 60 5.17 -8.03 9.50
CA LEU A 60 4.29 -8.37 10.63
C LEU A 60 3.41 -9.59 10.33
N ILE A 61 2.90 -9.69 9.10
CA ILE A 61 2.16 -10.88 8.64
C ILE A 61 3.06 -12.12 8.72
N VAL A 62 4.32 -12.03 8.27
CA VAL A 62 5.29 -13.13 8.38
C VAL A 62 5.55 -13.48 9.85
N ASP A 63 5.74 -12.49 10.72
CA ASP A 63 5.90 -12.73 12.17
C ASP A 63 4.71 -13.49 12.75
N GLN A 64 3.47 -13.15 12.34
CA GLN A 64 2.26 -13.85 12.78
C GLN A 64 2.17 -15.28 12.23
N HIS A 65 2.59 -15.51 10.98
CA HIS A 65 2.66 -16.86 10.42
C HIS A 65 3.69 -17.73 11.17
N ILE A 66 4.87 -17.18 11.48
CA ILE A 66 5.90 -17.88 12.27
C ILE A 66 5.34 -18.20 13.65
N TRP A 67 4.72 -17.23 14.32
CA TRP A 67 4.06 -17.42 15.61
C TRP A 67 3.01 -18.55 15.56
N GLY A 68 2.12 -18.54 14.57
CA GLY A 68 1.14 -19.60 14.35
C GLY A 68 1.75 -20.96 14.03
N ALA A 69 2.91 -20.99 13.38
CA ALA A 69 3.64 -22.20 13.02
C ALA A 69 4.36 -22.84 14.22
N VAL A 70 4.83 -22.07 15.20
CA VAL A 70 5.61 -22.61 16.33
C VAL A 70 4.83 -22.71 17.64
N ASN A 71 3.79 -21.90 17.84
CA ASN A 71 3.06 -21.88 19.10
C ASN A 71 1.93 -22.94 19.13
N PRO A 72 1.98 -23.93 20.05
CA PRO A 72 0.97 -24.98 20.13
C PRO A 72 -0.40 -24.48 20.62
N THR A 73 -0.47 -23.37 21.36
CA THR A 73 -1.74 -22.89 21.96
C THR A 73 -2.65 -22.20 20.95
N VAL A 74 -2.13 -21.90 19.76
CA VAL A 74 -2.84 -21.14 18.71
C VAL A 74 -3.08 -21.96 17.45
N LYS A 75 -2.84 -23.27 17.52
CA LYS A 75 -3.19 -24.22 16.46
C LYS A 75 -4.69 -24.30 16.29
N ASN A 76 -5.11 -24.53 15.06
CA ASN A 76 -6.50 -24.66 14.63
C ASN A 76 -7.33 -23.40 14.91
N GLN A 77 -6.73 -22.23 14.68
CA GLN A 77 -7.35 -20.93 14.93
C GLN A 77 -7.16 -20.01 13.73
N ALA A 78 -8.13 -19.11 13.55
CA ALA A 78 -8.05 -17.97 12.65
C ALA A 78 -7.83 -16.68 13.44
N PHE A 79 -6.89 -15.86 12.99
CA PHE A 79 -6.57 -14.56 13.57
C PHE A 79 -6.56 -13.48 12.48
N ASN A 80 -7.01 -12.29 12.86
CA ASN A 80 -6.76 -11.10 12.05
C ASN A 80 -5.30 -10.66 12.21
N CYS A 81 -4.78 -9.92 11.24
CA CYS A 81 -3.44 -9.37 11.27
C CYS A 81 -3.43 -7.94 10.73
N SER A 82 -3.52 -6.95 11.61
CA SER A 82 -3.30 -5.54 11.29
C SER A 82 -2.21 -4.96 12.16
N ASN A 83 -1.70 -3.79 11.77
CA ASN A 83 -0.55 -3.14 12.38
C ASN A 83 -0.74 -2.75 13.85
N GLY A 84 -1.98 -2.74 14.35
CA GLY A 84 -2.32 -2.35 15.72
C GLY A 84 -2.53 -0.85 15.91
N ASP A 85 -2.44 -0.06 14.84
CA ASP A 85 -2.81 1.35 14.75
C ASP A 85 -3.76 1.62 13.57
N VAL A 86 -4.17 2.87 13.42
CA VAL A 86 -4.96 3.36 12.28
C VAL A 86 -4.30 4.60 11.68
N TYR A 87 -4.53 4.83 10.39
CA TYR A 87 -4.08 6.02 9.68
C TYR A 87 -5.23 6.69 8.93
N LYS A 88 -4.99 7.90 8.42
CA LYS A 88 -5.86 8.56 7.44
C LYS A 88 -5.10 8.70 6.13
N TRP A 89 -5.75 8.45 5.01
CA TRP A 89 -5.11 8.57 3.69
C TRP A 89 -4.51 9.96 3.48
N LYS A 90 -5.17 11.03 3.94
CA LYS A 90 -4.62 12.40 3.84
C LYS A 90 -3.22 12.58 4.43
N HIS A 91 -2.90 11.86 5.51
CA HIS A 91 -1.57 11.94 6.12
C HIS A 91 -0.54 11.11 5.33
N LEU A 92 -0.91 9.92 4.86
CA LEU A 92 0.00 9.09 4.05
C LEU A 92 0.20 9.64 2.64
N TRP A 93 -0.79 10.36 2.10
CA TRP A 93 -0.69 11.01 0.80
C TRP A 93 0.37 12.11 0.81
N LYS A 94 0.38 12.92 1.87
CA LYS A 94 1.48 13.86 2.12
C LYS A 94 2.83 13.15 2.14
N VAL A 95 2.93 12.02 2.87
CA VAL A 95 4.18 11.26 2.94
C VAL A 95 4.60 10.78 1.56
N LEU A 96 3.69 10.27 0.74
CA LEU A 96 3.99 9.84 -0.62
C LEU A 96 4.52 11.01 -1.47
N ALA A 97 3.84 12.15 -1.44
CA ALA A 97 4.27 13.36 -2.14
C ALA A 97 5.67 13.81 -1.71
N ASP A 98 5.93 13.86 -0.39
CA ASP A 98 7.23 14.22 0.17
C ASP A 98 8.34 13.23 -0.29
N LYS A 99 8.06 11.92 -0.37
CA LYS A 99 9.02 10.89 -0.83
C LYS A 99 9.35 10.97 -2.33
N PHE A 100 8.50 11.61 -3.12
CA PHE A 100 8.71 11.84 -4.56
C PHE A 100 9.02 13.30 -4.91
N GLY A 101 9.10 14.18 -3.90
CA GLY A 101 9.39 15.60 -4.09
C GLY A 101 8.31 16.31 -4.93
N ILE A 102 7.04 15.98 -4.70
CA ILE A 102 5.88 16.64 -5.31
C ILE A 102 5.29 17.61 -4.29
N GLU A 103 5.25 18.89 -4.64
CA GLU A 103 4.73 19.94 -3.73
C GLU A 103 3.21 20.04 -3.78
N ASP A 104 2.63 19.84 -4.97
CA ASP A 104 1.19 19.92 -5.19
C ASP A 104 0.54 18.54 -5.04
N TYR A 105 -0.16 18.33 -3.92
CA TYR A 105 -0.88 17.10 -3.60
C TYR A 105 -2.17 17.43 -2.84
N GLU A 106 -3.30 16.91 -3.32
CA GLU A 106 -4.59 17.18 -2.69
C GLU A 106 -5.64 16.13 -3.04
N PHE A 107 -6.72 16.12 -2.25
CA PHE A 107 -7.99 15.57 -2.67
C PHE A 107 -8.84 16.71 -3.23
N ASP A 108 -9.18 16.60 -4.51
CA ASP A 108 -9.98 17.57 -5.24
C ASP A 108 -11.47 17.31 -4.97
N GLU A 109 -12.04 18.01 -3.97
CA GLU A 109 -13.43 17.78 -3.54
C GLU A 109 -14.46 18.25 -4.58
N GLU A 110 -14.12 19.27 -5.37
CA GLU A 110 -15.00 19.85 -6.40
C GLU A 110 -14.73 19.26 -7.80
N GLY A 111 -13.65 18.50 -7.94
CA GLY A 111 -13.23 17.86 -9.18
C GLY A 111 -14.04 16.62 -9.57
N PRO A 112 -13.86 16.14 -10.82
CA PRO A 112 -14.48 14.91 -11.27
C PRO A 112 -13.95 13.71 -10.50
N GLU A 113 -14.75 12.65 -10.46
CA GLU A 113 -14.31 11.37 -9.91
C GLU A 113 -13.10 10.83 -10.69
N LEU A 114 -11.98 10.64 -9.98
CA LEU A 114 -10.76 10.11 -10.56
C LEU A 114 -10.67 8.59 -10.42
N ARG A 115 -10.14 7.93 -11.44
CA ARG A 115 -9.84 6.48 -11.48
C ARG A 115 -8.46 6.29 -12.05
N LEU A 116 -7.56 5.67 -11.29
CA LEU A 116 -6.20 5.38 -11.75
C LEU A 116 -6.21 4.47 -12.97
N THR A 117 -7.15 3.54 -13.05
CA THR A 117 -7.30 2.66 -14.23
C THR A 117 -7.49 3.46 -15.51
N GLU A 118 -8.27 4.55 -15.48
CA GLU A 118 -8.49 5.41 -16.65
C GLU A 118 -7.33 6.39 -16.87
N MET A 119 -6.78 6.96 -15.79
CA MET A 119 -5.70 7.94 -15.88
C MET A 119 -4.40 7.32 -16.41
N MET A 120 -4.13 6.06 -16.09
CA MET A 120 -2.86 5.39 -16.39
C MET A 120 -2.89 4.54 -17.67
N LYS A 121 -4.05 4.36 -18.31
CA LYS A 121 -4.23 3.42 -19.43
C LYS A 121 -3.27 3.64 -20.62
N ASP A 122 -2.93 4.90 -20.91
CA ASP A 122 -2.09 5.29 -22.04
C ASP A 122 -0.67 5.71 -21.60
N LYS A 123 -0.27 5.42 -20.35
CA LYS A 123 1.02 5.84 -19.77
C LYS A 123 2.16 4.85 -19.97
N GLY A 124 1.97 3.81 -20.77
CA GLY A 124 3.00 2.79 -21.03
C GLY A 124 4.31 3.38 -21.54
N GLY A 125 4.26 4.24 -22.57
CA GLY A 125 5.45 4.91 -23.11
C GLY A 125 6.14 5.84 -22.10
N VAL A 126 5.37 6.57 -21.30
CA VAL A 126 5.90 7.43 -20.22
C VAL A 126 6.65 6.60 -19.18
N TRP A 127 6.12 5.43 -18.82
CA TRP A 127 6.78 4.54 -17.88
C TRP A 127 8.09 3.96 -18.44
N GLU A 128 8.11 3.59 -19.72
CA GLU A 128 9.34 3.13 -20.39
C GLU A 128 10.43 4.20 -20.38
N GLU A 129 10.07 5.47 -20.59
CA GLU A 129 10.97 6.62 -20.47
C GLU A 129 11.52 6.76 -19.05
N ILE A 130 10.65 6.73 -18.02
CA ILE A 130 11.05 6.79 -16.61
C ILE A 130 12.04 5.67 -16.27
N VAL A 131 11.74 4.44 -16.68
CA VAL A 131 12.60 3.27 -16.45
C VAL A 131 13.98 3.48 -17.07
N LYS A 132 14.03 3.95 -18.32
CA LYS A 132 15.28 4.18 -19.05
C LYS A 132 16.11 5.30 -18.44
N GLU A 133 15.51 6.46 -18.17
CA GLU A 133 16.21 7.65 -17.67
C GLU A 133 16.78 7.45 -16.26
N ASN A 134 16.08 6.70 -15.41
CA ASN A 134 16.47 6.49 -14.02
C ASN A 134 17.27 5.18 -13.81
N GLY A 135 17.53 4.40 -14.88
CA GLY A 135 18.26 3.14 -14.80
C GLY A 135 17.59 2.12 -13.88
N LEU A 136 16.25 2.02 -13.98
CA LEU A 136 15.41 1.14 -13.17
C LEU A 136 15.44 -0.30 -13.68
N LEU A 137 14.91 -1.22 -12.87
CA LEU A 137 14.60 -2.57 -13.33
C LEU A 137 13.62 -2.48 -14.49
N HIS A 138 13.91 -3.19 -15.59
CA HIS A 138 13.02 -3.22 -16.73
C HIS A 138 11.68 -3.89 -16.36
N THR A 139 10.62 -3.10 -16.35
CA THR A 139 9.26 -3.51 -16.00
C THR A 139 8.29 -2.80 -16.95
N LYS A 140 7.19 -3.47 -17.29
CA LYS A 140 6.08 -2.84 -17.99
C LYS A 140 5.10 -2.23 -17.01
N LEU A 141 4.37 -1.21 -17.44
CA LEU A 141 3.46 -0.48 -16.57
C LEU A 141 2.39 -1.40 -15.95
N GLU A 142 1.87 -2.34 -16.72
CA GLU A 142 0.88 -3.34 -16.30
C GLU A 142 1.42 -4.38 -15.31
N GLU A 143 2.75 -4.50 -15.16
CA GLU A 143 3.38 -5.43 -14.21
C GLU A 143 3.56 -4.81 -12.82
N VAL A 144 3.62 -3.48 -12.75
CA VAL A 144 3.92 -2.73 -11.51
C VAL A 144 2.79 -1.80 -11.05
N GLY A 145 1.75 -1.66 -11.87
CA GLY A 145 0.58 -0.82 -11.62
C GLY A 145 -0.71 -1.63 -11.51
N ASP A 146 -1.08 -2.04 -10.29
CA ASP A 146 -2.37 -2.70 -10.01
C ASP A 146 -3.50 -1.66 -9.88
N TRP A 147 -3.77 -0.91 -10.94
CA TRP A 147 -4.66 0.26 -10.90
C TRP A 147 -6.07 -0.04 -10.38
N TRP A 148 -6.64 -1.16 -10.83
CA TRP A 148 -7.97 -1.62 -10.39
C TRP A 148 -8.00 -1.83 -8.88
N PHE A 149 -6.90 -2.33 -8.30
CA PHE A 149 -6.80 -2.62 -6.88
C PHE A 149 -6.66 -1.33 -6.08
N ALA A 150 -5.87 -0.38 -6.55
CA ALA A 150 -5.79 0.94 -5.95
C ALA A 150 -7.15 1.67 -6.01
N ASP A 151 -7.85 1.63 -7.14
CA ASP A 151 -9.19 2.20 -7.29
C ASP A 151 -10.20 1.57 -6.33
N PHE A 152 -10.12 0.26 -6.12
CA PHE A 152 -10.95 -0.44 -5.13
C PHE A 152 -10.58 0.00 -3.70
N MET A 153 -9.30 -0.10 -3.31
CA MET A 153 -8.85 0.15 -1.94
C MET A 153 -9.05 1.60 -1.50
N LEU A 154 -8.87 2.56 -2.40
CA LEU A 154 -9.07 3.98 -2.11
C LEU A 154 -10.56 4.39 -2.05
N ARG A 155 -11.48 3.41 -2.09
CA ARG A 155 -12.93 3.61 -1.97
C ARG A 155 -13.59 2.72 -0.91
N VAL A 156 -12.82 1.85 -0.27
CA VAL A 156 -13.28 1.07 0.89
C VAL A 156 -13.11 1.91 2.14
N GLU A 157 -14.23 2.32 2.75
CA GLU A 157 -14.26 3.19 3.92
C GLU A 157 -14.53 2.40 5.21
N GLY A 158 -13.88 2.81 6.31
CA GLY A 158 -14.28 2.42 7.68
C GLY A 158 -14.20 0.93 8.04
N VAL A 159 -13.59 0.08 7.21
CA VAL A 159 -13.45 -1.35 7.49
C VAL A 159 -12.27 -1.58 8.44
N LEU A 160 -12.55 -1.59 9.75
CA LEU A 160 -11.58 -1.92 10.79
C LEU A 160 -11.70 -3.39 11.22
N ASP A 161 -10.59 -4.00 11.61
CA ASP A 161 -10.59 -5.30 12.31
C ASP A 161 -10.26 -5.13 13.79
N SER A 162 -10.09 -6.27 14.49
CA SER A 162 -9.59 -6.30 15.84
C SER A 162 -8.43 -7.27 15.98
N MET A 163 -7.34 -6.79 16.56
CA MET A 163 -6.17 -7.57 16.98
C MET A 163 -6.31 -8.17 18.38
N ASN A 164 -7.45 -7.98 19.06
CA ASN A 164 -7.61 -8.42 20.46
C ASN A 164 -7.39 -9.92 20.63
N LYS A 165 -8.01 -10.74 19.77
CA LYS A 165 -7.82 -12.20 19.81
C LYS A 165 -6.34 -12.60 19.72
N ALA A 166 -5.58 -11.98 18.81
CA ALA A 166 -4.15 -12.27 18.65
C ALA A 166 -3.35 -11.86 19.90
N LYS A 167 -3.62 -10.66 20.44
CA LYS A 167 -2.99 -10.15 21.67
C LYS A 167 -3.30 -11.02 22.89
N GLU A 168 -4.55 -11.42 23.07
CA GLU A 168 -5.00 -12.31 24.16
C GLU A 168 -4.33 -13.69 24.10
N HIS A 169 -3.92 -14.13 22.91
CA HIS A 169 -3.18 -15.38 22.73
C HIS A 169 -1.65 -15.19 22.72
N GLY A 170 -1.17 -13.97 23.02
CA GLY A 170 0.25 -13.66 23.21
C GLY A 170 0.97 -13.12 21.98
N PHE A 171 0.28 -12.81 20.88
CA PHE A 171 0.88 -12.09 19.75
C PHE A 171 0.84 -10.57 19.99
N LEU A 172 1.98 -10.02 20.40
CA LEU A 172 2.14 -8.59 20.71
C LEU A 172 2.89 -7.81 19.61
N GLY A 173 3.06 -8.43 18.43
CA GLY A 173 3.66 -7.76 17.28
C GLY A 173 2.78 -6.60 16.82
N PHE A 174 3.39 -5.46 16.56
CA PHE A 174 2.75 -4.28 15.99
C PHE A 174 3.72 -3.55 15.05
N ARG A 175 3.18 -2.63 14.24
CA ARG A 175 3.97 -1.70 13.42
C ARG A 175 3.30 -0.33 13.48
N ASN A 176 4.11 0.73 13.43
CA ASN A 176 3.58 2.05 13.13
C ASN A 176 3.32 2.14 11.62
N SER A 177 2.06 2.33 11.22
CA SER A 177 1.66 2.27 9.81
C SER A 177 2.32 3.35 8.94
N LYS A 178 2.59 4.54 9.49
CA LYS A 178 3.31 5.60 8.75
C LYS A 178 4.77 5.20 8.49
N ASN A 179 5.46 4.68 9.49
CA ASN A 179 6.85 4.23 9.34
C ASN A 179 6.94 3.00 8.42
N SER A 180 5.97 2.09 8.52
CA SER A 180 5.83 0.95 7.60
C SER A 180 5.66 1.43 6.16
N PHE A 181 4.74 2.36 5.91
CA PHE A 181 4.51 2.96 4.59
C PHE A 181 5.80 3.57 4.00
N ILE A 182 6.52 4.39 4.78
CA ILE A 182 7.81 4.98 4.38
C ILE A 182 8.82 3.88 4.04
N ASN A 183 8.97 2.88 4.91
CA ASN A 183 9.92 1.78 4.73
C ASN A 183 9.64 1.00 3.44
N TRP A 184 8.38 0.74 3.09
CA TRP A 184 8.04 0.02 1.86
C TRP A 184 8.22 0.88 0.59
N ILE A 185 7.97 2.19 0.66
CA ILE A 185 8.37 3.12 -0.41
C ILE A 185 9.88 3.08 -0.60
N ASP A 186 10.65 3.22 0.48
CA ASP A 186 12.11 3.20 0.44
C ASP A 186 12.67 1.90 -0.09
N LYS A 187 12.05 0.77 0.27
CA LYS A 187 12.43 -0.52 -0.30
C LYS A 187 12.10 -0.59 -1.80
N THR A 188 10.97 -0.04 -2.24
CA THR A 188 10.61 0.02 -3.67
C THR A 188 11.64 0.82 -4.49
N LYS A 189 12.10 1.95 -3.95
CA LYS A 189 13.20 2.76 -4.51
C LYS A 189 14.54 2.02 -4.47
N ALA A 190 14.89 1.41 -3.34
CA ALA A 190 16.18 0.71 -3.17
C ALA A 190 16.36 -0.47 -4.14
N TYR A 191 15.26 -1.14 -4.50
CA TYR A 191 15.25 -2.20 -5.52
C TYR A 191 15.09 -1.68 -6.95
N LYS A 192 15.15 -0.36 -7.15
CA LYS A 192 15.06 0.32 -8.44
C LYS A 192 13.80 -0.04 -9.23
N ILE A 193 12.67 -0.21 -8.56
CA ILE A 193 11.37 -0.36 -9.24
C ILE A 193 10.83 1.02 -9.64
N VAL A 194 11.06 2.03 -8.80
CA VAL A 194 10.73 3.44 -9.02
C VAL A 194 11.98 4.29 -8.72
N PRO A 195 12.06 5.54 -9.23
CA PRO A 195 13.17 6.46 -8.94
C PRO A 195 13.28 6.81 -7.44
#